data_AF-A0A2T4WU09-F1
#
_entry.id   AF-A0A2T4WU09-F1
#
_cell.length_a   1.000
_cell.length_b   1.000
_cell.length_c   1.000
_cell.angle_alpha   90.00
_cell.angle_beta   90.00
_cell.angle_gamma   90.00
#
_symmetry.space_group_name_H-M   'P 1'
#
loop_
_entity.id
_entity.type
_entity.pdbx_description
1 polymer ?
#
loop_
_entity_poly.entity_id
_entity_poly.type
_entity_poly.pdbx_seq_one_letter_code
_entity_poly.pdbx_strand_id
1 'polypeptide(L)'
;MQFLNNNSKKRIKILGHVCCTKYKNRSIDGINTRTGKRNLSSDRAKSVYLYLIKKGITKKRLKYESLASKFPLRKGYDFDRRVEIEIIK
;
A
#
# COMPACT_ATOMS: atom_id res chain seq x y z
N MET A 1 -12.11 -10.18 6.21
CA MET A 1 -13.23 -9.40 5.62
C MET A 1 -14.30 -9.02 6.64
N GLN A 2 -14.60 -9.88 7.61
CA GLN A 2 -15.67 -9.68 8.61
C GLN A 2 -15.64 -8.30 9.30
N PHE A 3 -14.47 -7.84 9.75
CA PHE A 3 -14.34 -6.52 10.38
C PHE A 3 -14.82 -5.36 9.48
N LEU A 4 -14.43 -5.33 8.20
CA LEU A 4 -14.78 -4.25 7.28
C LEU A 4 -16.26 -4.27 6.86
N ASN A 5 -16.87 -5.46 6.87
CA ASN A 5 -18.29 -5.64 6.60
C ASN A 5 -19.13 -5.19 7.80
N ASN A 6 -18.73 -5.56 9.01
CA ASN A 6 -19.41 -5.17 10.25
C ASN A 6 -19.26 -3.68 10.57
N ASN A 7 -18.24 -3.02 10.00
CA ASN A 7 -17.95 -1.60 10.21
C ASN A 7 -18.08 -0.79 8.93
N SER A 8 -19.27 -0.77 8.33
CA SER A 8 -19.55 -0.18 7.01
C SER A 8 -19.22 1.32 6.90
N LYS A 9 -19.25 2.04 8.02
CA LYS A 9 -18.91 3.48 8.09
C LYS A 9 -17.41 3.76 8.05
N LYS A 10 -16.57 2.80 8.41
CA LYS A 10 -15.12 2.99 8.44
C LYS A 10 -14.54 3.08 7.05
N ARG A 11 -13.64 4.04 6.86
CA ARG A 11 -12.83 4.20 5.66
C ARG A 11 -11.47 3.57 5.89
N ILE A 12 -10.80 3.21 4.80
CA ILE A 12 -9.57 2.46 4.80
C ILE A 12 -8.56 3.14 3.90
N LYS A 13 -7.35 3.28 4.41
CA LYS A 13 -6.20 3.76 3.67
C LYS A 13 -5.19 2.61 3.54
N ILE A 14 -4.78 2.33 2.31
CA ILE A 14 -3.88 1.23 1.97
C ILE A 14 -2.55 1.84 1.58
N LEU A 15 -1.50 1.55 2.33
CA LEU A 15 -0.20 2.22 2.17
C LEU A 15 0.82 1.23 1.66
N GLY A 16 1.39 1.49 0.49
CA GLY A 16 2.41 0.64 -0.09
C GLY A 16 3.80 1.10 0.31
N HIS A 17 4.66 0.14 0.67
CA HIS A 17 6.07 0.37 0.97
C HIS A 17 6.98 -0.51 0.11
N VAL A 18 8.16 0.02 -0.19
CA VAL A 18 9.28 -0.74 -0.74
C VAL A 18 10.47 -0.60 0.21
N CYS A 19 11.27 -1.65 0.29
CA CYS A 19 12.62 -1.49 0.81
C CYS A 19 13.47 -0.81 -0.24
N CYS A 20 14.36 0.05 0.26
CA CYS A 20 15.68 0.26 -0.32
C CYS A 20 15.63 0.62 -1.80
N THR A 21 15.32 1.88 -2.04
CA THR A 21 15.53 2.47 -3.36
C THR A 21 17.01 2.80 -3.47
N LYS A 22 17.60 2.64 -4.67
CA LYS A 22 19.04 2.96 -4.93
C LYS A 22 19.37 4.46 -4.74
N TYR A 23 18.43 5.25 -4.24
CA TYR A 23 18.47 6.69 -4.20
C TYR A 23 18.52 7.15 -2.75
N LYS A 24 19.30 8.20 -2.49
CA LYS A 24 19.29 8.89 -1.19
C LYS A 24 17.91 9.48 -0.88
N ASN A 25 17.15 9.88 -1.92
CA ASN A 25 15.79 10.37 -1.78
C ASN A 25 14.79 9.22 -1.60
N ARG A 26 14.28 9.07 -0.37
CA ARG A 26 13.30 8.05 0.01
C ARG A 26 11.90 8.23 -0.61
N SER A 27 11.64 9.36 -1.27
CA SER A 27 10.39 9.60 -1.98
C SER A 27 10.37 8.98 -3.38
N ILE A 28 11.52 8.53 -3.88
CA ILE A 28 11.61 7.88 -5.18
C ILE A 28 11.20 6.42 -5.00
N ASP A 29 10.15 6.01 -5.69
CA ASP A 29 9.62 4.64 -5.61
C ASP A 29 10.53 3.61 -6.31
N GLY A 30 10.28 2.34 -6.03
CA GLY A 30 10.91 1.22 -6.71
C GLY A 30 10.37 1.02 -8.13
N ILE A 31 11.17 0.39 -8.98
CA ILE A 31 10.74 -0.03 -10.32
C ILE A 31 9.92 -1.31 -10.19
N ASN A 32 8.72 -1.31 -10.76
CA ASN A 32 7.95 -2.51 -11.00
C ASN A 32 8.53 -3.19 -12.25
N THR A 33 9.27 -4.29 -12.03
CA THR A 33 9.96 -5.02 -13.12
C THR A 33 9.00 -5.59 -14.17
N ARG A 34 7.72 -5.76 -13.85
CA ARG A 34 6.71 -6.24 -14.81
C ARG A 34 6.28 -5.17 -15.81
N THR A 35 6.33 -3.90 -15.41
CA THR A 35 5.83 -2.77 -16.21
C THR A 35 6.93 -1.81 -16.64
N GLY A 36 8.13 -1.93 -16.05
CA GLY A 36 9.23 -0.98 -16.20
C GLY A 36 9.00 0.37 -15.50
N LYS A 37 7.81 0.60 -14.92
CA LYS A 37 7.43 1.87 -14.32
C LYS A 37 7.93 1.98 -12.89
N ARG A 38 8.24 3.20 -12.46
CA ARG A 38 8.74 3.50 -11.11
C ARG A 38 7.60 3.81 -10.15
N ASN A 39 6.80 2.79 -9.86
CA ASN A 39 5.57 2.89 -9.08
C ASN A 39 5.31 1.60 -8.26
N LEU A 40 6.36 0.86 -7.89
CA LEU A 40 6.24 -0.44 -7.24
C LEU A 40 5.41 -0.42 -5.95
N SER A 41 5.63 0.54 -5.05
CA SER A 41 4.81 0.63 -3.84
C SER A 41 3.35 0.98 -4.17
N SER A 42 3.13 1.86 -5.15
CA SER A 42 1.78 2.21 -5.63
C SER A 42 1.04 0.99 -6.18
N ASP A 43 1.69 0.20 -7.03
CA ASP A 43 1.10 -1.00 -7.64
C ASP A 43 0.80 -2.10 -6.61
N ARG A 44 1.65 -2.24 -5.57
CA ARG A 44 1.37 -3.13 -4.44
C ARG A 44 0.12 -2.71 -3.67
N ALA A 45 0.02 -1.43 -3.31
CA ALA A 45 -1.15 -0.91 -2.61
C ALA A 45 -2.43 -1.01 -3.48
N LYS A 46 -2.31 -0.74 -4.78
CA LYS A 46 -3.39 -0.89 -5.76
C LYS A 46 -3.86 -2.34 -5.87
N SER A 47 -2.96 -3.32 -5.79
CA SER A 47 -3.33 -4.74 -5.81
C SER A 47 -4.27 -5.10 -4.64
N VAL A 48 -3.94 -4.66 -3.43
CA VAL A 48 -4.79 -4.85 -2.24
C VAL A 48 -6.11 -4.07 -2.37
N TYR A 49 -6.07 -2.85 -2.89
CA TYR A 49 -7.27 -2.05 -3.20
C TYR A 49 -8.24 -2.78 -4.12
N LEU A 50 -7.75 -3.33 -5.23
CA LEU A 50 -8.56 -4.09 -6.20
C LEU A 50 -9.09 -5.39 -5.58
N TYR A 51 -8.29 -6.06 -4.75
CA TYR A 51 -8.74 -7.24 -4.02
C TYR A 51 -9.92 -6.92 -3.09
N LEU A 52 -9.84 -5.84 -2.30
CA LEU A 52 -10.93 -5.45 -1.40
C LEU A 52 -12.22 -5.06 -2.14
N ILE A 53 -12.10 -4.42 -3.31
CA ILE A 53 -13.25 -4.15 -4.19
C ILE A 53 -13.87 -5.45 -4.68
N LYS A 54 -13.04 -6.40 -5.15
CA LYS A 54 -13.50 -7.73 -5.59
C LYS A 54 -14.22 -8.47 -4.46
N LYS A 55 -13.88 -8.18 -3.20
CA LYS A 55 -14.54 -8.73 -2.00
C LYS A 55 -15.75 -7.91 -1.51
N GLY A 56 -16.21 -6.92 -2.28
CA GLY A 56 -17.45 -6.18 -2.02
C GLY A 56 -17.29 -4.88 -1.23
N ILE A 57 -16.07 -4.43 -0.92
CA ILE A 57 -15.87 -3.13 -0.26
C ILE A 57 -16.00 -2.02 -1.30
N THR A 58 -16.88 -1.05 -1.03
CA THR A 58 -17.15 0.03 -1.98
C THR A 58 -15.92 0.93 -2.18
N LYS A 59 -15.67 1.31 -3.44
CA LYS A 59 -14.54 2.19 -3.82
C LYS A 59 -14.47 3.47 -2.99
N LYS A 60 -15.63 4.04 -2.61
CA LYS A 60 -15.74 5.27 -1.79
C LYS A 60 -15.10 5.15 -0.41
N ARG A 61 -15.04 3.93 0.16
CA ARG A 61 -14.43 3.64 1.46
C ARG A 61 -12.92 3.42 1.38
N LEU A 62 -12.37 3.25 0.19
CA LEU A 62 -10.99 2.84 -0.02
C LEU A 62 -10.17 3.97 -0.63
N LYS A 63 -8.96 4.15 -0.11
CA LYS A 63 -7.88 4.91 -0.75
C LYS A 63 -6.62 4.08 -0.71
N TYR A 64 -5.73 4.26 -1.68
CA TYR A 64 -4.40 3.68 -1.64
C TYR A 64 -3.36 4.75 -1.98
N GLU A 65 -2.19 4.66 -1.35
CA GLU A 65 -1.11 5.62 -1.52
C GLU A 65 0.25 4.91 -1.59
N SER A 66 1.19 5.56 -2.28
CA SER A 66 2.59 5.16 -2.36
C SER A 66 3.39 5.90 -1.31
N LEU A 67 4.10 5.16 -0.46
CA LEU A 67 5.06 5.73 0.49
C LEU A 67 6.51 5.46 0.08
N ALA A 68 6.75 4.76 -1.04
CA ALA A 68 8.10 4.41 -1.49
C ALA A 68 8.92 3.78 -0.34
N SER A 69 10.15 4.24 -0.11
CA SER A 69 11.01 3.81 1.00
C SER A 69 10.93 4.74 2.22
N LYS A 70 9.87 5.56 2.33
CA LYS A 70 9.58 6.35 3.53
C LYS A 70 9.10 5.43 4.65
N PHE A 71 9.38 5.87 5.88
CA PHE A 71 8.96 5.19 7.12
C PHE A 71 9.43 3.72 7.21
N PRO A 72 10.76 3.48 7.14
CA PRO A 72 11.30 2.14 7.35
C PRO A 72 11.08 1.70 8.80
N LEU A 73 10.73 0.44 9.00
CA LEU A 73 10.61 -0.19 10.31
C LEU A 73 11.97 -0.48 10.94
N ARG A 74 13.06 -0.45 10.15
CA ARG A 74 14.45 -0.72 10.58
C ARG A 74 14.63 -2.12 11.18
N LYS A 75 13.73 -3.05 10.85
CA LYS A 75 13.75 -4.46 11.26
C LYS A 75 14.30 -5.39 10.18
N GLY A 76 14.79 -4.82 9.07
CA GLY A 76 15.28 -5.54 7.90
C GLY A 76 14.41 -5.35 6.67
N TYR A 77 14.98 -5.70 5.52
CA TYR A 77 14.38 -5.47 4.21
C TYR A 77 13.03 -6.14 4.03
N ASP A 78 12.84 -7.31 4.64
CA ASP A 78 11.63 -8.11 4.55
C ASP A 78 10.45 -7.41 5.23
N PHE A 79 10.72 -6.74 6.37
CA PHE A 79 9.72 -5.94 7.08
C PHE A 79 9.40 -4.63 6.37
N ASP A 80 10.35 -4.05 5.64
CA ASP A 80 10.12 -2.81 4.89
C ASP A 80 9.34 -3.02 3.58
N ARG A 81 9.37 -4.24 3.01
CA ARG A 81 8.54 -4.61 1.84
C ARG A 81 7.15 -5.03 2.29
N ARG A 82 6.29 -4.06 2.60
CA ARG A 82 4.95 -4.32 3.15
C ARG A 82 3.85 -3.47 2.50
N VAL A 83 2.61 -3.84 2.80
CA VAL A 83 1.43 -3.00 2.61
C VAL A 83 0.76 -2.86 3.98
N GLU A 84 0.50 -1.64 4.41
CA GLU A 84 -0.25 -1.35 5.63
C GLU A 84 -1.71 -1.05 5.29
N ILE A 85 -2.61 -1.39 6.23
CA ILE A 85 -4.03 -1.07 6.16
C ILE A 85 -4.36 -0.24 7.39
N GLU A 86 -4.65 1.03 7.18
CA GLU A 86 -5.03 1.97 8.23
C GLU A 86 -6.54 2.18 8.20
N ILE A 87 -7.18 2.01 9.36
CA ILE A 87 -8.60 2.28 9.55
C ILE A 87 -8.75 3.73 9.97
N ILE A 88 -9.34 4.55 9.10
CA ILE A 88 -9.55 5.98 9.37
C ILE A 88 -11.01 6.25 9.76
N LYS A 89 -11.24 7.42 10.36
CA LYS A 89 -12.55 7.85 10.88
C LYS A 89 -13.66 7.75 9.85
#